data_AF-A0A843D973-F1
#
_entry.id   AF-A0A843D973-F1
#
_cell.length_a   1.000
_cell.length_b   1.000
_cell.length_c   1.000
_cell.angle_alpha   90.00
_cell.angle_beta   90.00
_cell.angle_gamma   90.00
#
_symmetry.space_group_name_H-M   'P 1'
#
loop_
_entity.id
_entity.type
_entity.pdbx_description
1 polymer ?
#
loop_
_entity_poly.entity_id
_entity_poly.type
_entity_poly.pdbx_seq_one_letter_code
_entity_poly.pdbx_strand_id
1 'polypeptide(L)'
;MKGCVRIIDFYLKQLLTLRPSPYFRVLLEKLIVELKYFGYPNIELADILSIWIILDYILSDERLIKSYEGYIRKALMVIDDILGDGLYVKIEPRIVSVEQEFYRNIAPSQKQFDDRLTEEIRKLII
;
A
#
# COMPACT_ATOMS: atom_id res chain seq x y z
N MET A 1 -6.32 -19.77 1.90
CA MET A 1 -6.64 -18.67 2.84
C MET A 1 -5.81 -18.67 4.13
N LYS A 2 -5.62 -19.78 4.88
CA LYS A 2 -4.70 -19.80 6.07
C LYS A 2 -3.24 -19.43 5.74
N GLY A 3 -2.80 -19.62 4.49
CA GLY A 3 -1.49 -19.18 3.99
C GLY A 3 -1.38 -17.66 3.83
N CYS A 4 -2.38 -17.01 3.22
CA CYS A 4 -2.41 -15.56 3.01
C CYS A 4 -2.28 -14.82 4.34
N VAL A 5 -3.08 -15.20 5.35
CA VAL A 5 -3.07 -14.54 6.67
C VAL A 5 -1.69 -14.59 7.35
N ARG A 6 -0.94 -15.68 7.17
CA ARG A 6 0.43 -15.79 7.71
C ARG A 6 1.44 -14.92 6.96
N ILE A 7 1.31 -14.85 5.64
CA ILE A 7 2.14 -13.99 4.78
C ILE A 7 1.88 -12.52 5.14
N ILE A 8 0.61 -12.17 5.28
CA ILE A 8 0.13 -10.85 5.70
C ILE A 8 0.76 -10.46 7.04
N ASP A 9 0.57 -11.27 8.09
CA ASP A 9 1.08 -10.98 9.43
C ASP A 9 2.62 -10.86 9.45
N PHE A 10 3.31 -11.69 8.66
CA PHE A 10 4.76 -11.66 8.53
C PHE A 10 5.27 -10.35 7.90
N TYR A 11 4.71 -9.95 6.75
CA TYR A 11 5.15 -8.73 6.06
C TYR A 11 4.70 -7.47 6.78
N LEU A 12 3.49 -7.44 7.34
CA LEU A 12 3.01 -6.30 8.10
C LEU A 12 3.88 -6.03 9.33
N LYS A 13 4.23 -7.06 10.10
CA LYS A 13 5.13 -6.91 11.24
C LYS A 13 6.46 -6.30 10.83
N GLN A 14 7.03 -6.73 9.71
CA GLN A 14 8.27 -6.14 9.18
C GLN A 14 8.07 -4.68 8.76
N LEU A 15 7.01 -4.37 8.02
CA LEU A 15 6.71 -3.01 7.58
C LEU A 15 6.50 -2.05 8.75
N LEU A 16 5.88 -2.49 9.85
CA LEU A 16 5.61 -1.67 11.04
C LEU A 16 6.82 -1.53 11.98
N THR A 17 7.71 -2.52 12.04
CA THR A 17 8.92 -2.47 12.89
C THR A 17 10.09 -1.76 12.23
N LEU A 18 10.16 -1.79 10.91
CA LEU A 18 11.13 -1.03 10.14
C LEU A 18 10.68 0.43 10.11
N ARG A 19 11.24 1.26 11.01
CA ARG A 19 11.29 2.72 10.78
C ARG A 19 11.66 2.95 9.32
N PRO A 20 10.94 3.82 8.60
CA PRO A 20 10.88 3.85 7.13
C PRO A 20 12.22 3.44 6.54
N SER A 21 12.27 2.17 6.16
CA SER A 21 13.49 1.50 5.80
C SER A 21 13.64 1.61 4.28
N PRO A 22 14.86 1.75 3.75
CA PRO A 22 15.09 1.68 2.31
C PRO A 22 14.57 0.37 1.69
N TYR A 23 14.34 -0.68 2.50
CA TYR A 23 13.80 -1.96 2.06
C TYR A 23 12.28 -2.06 2.08
N PHE A 24 11.58 -1.03 2.54
CA PHE A 24 10.13 -1.06 2.71
C PHE A 24 9.39 -1.27 1.37
N ARG A 25 9.86 -0.60 0.31
CA ARG A 25 9.38 -0.82 -1.06
C ARG A 25 9.52 -2.30 -1.48
N VAL A 26 10.70 -2.88 -1.24
CA VAL A 26 11.00 -4.28 -1.57
C VAL A 26 10.09 -5.23 -0.80
N LEU A 27 9.76 -4.91 0.45
CA LEU A 27 8.84 -5.72 1.25
C LEU A 27 7.41 -5.66 0.73
N LEU A 28 6.91 -4.49 0.34
CA LEU A 28 5.58 -4.35 -0.26
C LEU A 28 5.49 -5.08 -1.60
N GLU A 29 6.51 -4.96 -2.46
CA GLU A 29 6.57 -5.69 -3.74
C GLU A 29 6.52 -7.21 -3.51
N LYS A 30 7.29 -7.72 -2.54
CA LYS A 30 7.26 -9.16 -2.19
C LYS A 30 5.90 -9.60 -1.65
N LEU A 31 5.28 -8.81 -0.77
CA LEU A 31 3.95 -9.08 -0.25
C LEU A 31 2.93 -9.22 -1.37
N ILE A 32 2.89 -8.28 -2.33
CA ILE A 32 1.96 -8.31 -3.46
C ILE A 32 2.16 -9.57 -4.32
N VAL A 33 3.41 -9.92 -4.63
CA VAL A 33 3.75 -11.11 -5.42
C VAL A 33 3.29 -12.38 -4.72
N GLU A 34 3.55 -12.51 -3.41
CA GLU A 34 3.11 -13.67 -2.64
C GLU A 34 1.59 -13.74 -2.54
N LEU A 35 0.89 -12.62 -2.27
CA LEU A 35 -0.57 -12.58 -2.25
C LEU A 35 -1.18 -12.99 -3.60
N LYS A 36 -0.60 -12.54 -4.72
CA LYS A 36 -1.00 -12.97 -6.07
C LYS A 36 -0.84 -14.48 -6.24
N TYR A 37 0.29 -15.05 -5.82
CA TYR A 37 0.53 -16.50 -5.90
C TYR A 37 -0.52 -17.31 -5.11
N PHE A 38 -1.00 -16.79 -3.99
CA PHE A 38 -2.03 -17.43 -3.17
C PHE A 38 -3.47 -17.12 -3.61
N GLY A 39 -3.67 -16.41 -4.73
CA GLY A 39 -4.99 -16.12 -5.29
C GLY A 39 -5.78 -15.07 -4.49
N TYR A 40 -5.09 -14.11 -3.89
CA TYR A 40 -5.74 -12.98 -3.21
C TYR A 40 -6.55 -12.13 -4.19
N PRO A 41 -7.73 -11.57 -3.80
CA PRO A 41 -8.59 -10.84 -4.72
C PRO A 41 -7.90 -9.63 -5.36
N ASN A 42 -8.04 -9.49 -6.69
CA ASN A 42 -7.42 -8.39 -7.44
C ASN A 42 -7.87 -7.00 -6.98
N ILE A 43 -9.10 -6.87 -6.47
CA ILE A 43 -9.63 -5.58 -5.99
C ILE A 43 -8.87 -5.11 -4.75
N GLU A 44 -8.63 -6.00 -3.80
CA GLU A 44 -7.87 -5.71 -2.59
C GLU A 44 -6.38 -5.52 -2.89
N LEU A 45 -5.85 -6.22 -3.91
CA LEU A 45 -4.51 -5.96 -4.41
C LEU A 45 -4.38 -4.56 -5.03
N ALA A 46 -5.40 -4.07 -5.75
CA ALA A 46 -5.40 -2.73 -6.33
C ALA A 46 -5.34 -1.64 -5.25
N ASP A 47 -6.02 -1.83 -4.13
CA ASP A 47 -5.95 -0.92 -2.98
C ASP A 47 -4.55 -0.91 -2.35
N ILE A 48 -3.96 -2.09 -2.15
CA ILE A 48 -2.58 -2.22 -1.65
C ILE A 48 -1.60 -1.56 -2.61
N LEU A 49 -1.80 -1.69 -3.93
CA LEU A 49 -1.00 -0.99 -4.95
C LEU A 49 -1.13 0.53 -4.85
N SER A 50 -2.35 1.06 -4.68
CA SER A 50 -2.59 2.50 -4.47
C SER A 50 -1.77 3.00 -3.29
N ILE A 51 -1.90 2.34 -2.13
CA ILE A 51 -1.14 2.69 -0.93
C ILE A 51 0.37 2.52 -1.15
N TRP A 52 0.82 1.48 -1.86
CA TRP A 52 2.23 1.28 -2.19
C TRP A 52 2.80 2.43 -3.02
N ILE A 53 2.11 2.89 -4.05
CA ILE A 53 2.57 4.00 -4.90
C ILE A 53 2.72 5.29 -4.07
N ILE A 54 1.76 5.55 -3.18
CA ILE A 54 1.82 6.69 -2.25
C ILE A 54 3.06 6.57 -1.36
N LEU A 55 3.26 5.40 -0.73
CA LEU A 55 4.39 5.17 0.16
C LEU A 55 5.73 5.24 -0.59
N ASP A 56 5.80 4.71 -1.81
CA ASP A 56 6.99 4.81 -2.68
C ASP A 56 7.36 6.27 -2.95
N TYR A 57 6.37 7.13 -3.22
CA TYR A 57 6.61 8.55 -3.40
C TYR A 57 7.20 9.20 -2.14
N ILE A 58 6.61 8.93 -0.97
CA ILE A 58 7.09 9.48 0.30
C ILE A 58 8.50 8.97 0.64
N LEU A 59 8.75 7.68 0.40
CA LEU A 59 10.03 7.03 0.69
C LEU A 59 11.13 7.41 -0.31
N SER A 60 10.78 7.94 -1.47
CA SER A 60 11.74 8.44 -2.46
C SER A 60 12.44 9.75 -2.05
N ASP A 61 11.91 10.47 -1.04
CA ASP A 61 12.49 11.72 -0.54
C ASP A 61 12.58 11.70 1.00
N GLU A 62 13.80 11.62 1.53
CA GLU A 62 14.09 11.57 2.97
C GLU A 62 13.47 12.75 3.76
N ARG A 63 13.27 13.91 3.12
CA ARG A 63 12.66 15.09 3.76
C ARG A 63 11.18 14.87 4.04
N LEU A 64 10.51 14.11 3.16
CA LEU A 64 9.10 13.76 3.30
C LEU A 64 8.92 12.68 4.36
N ILE A 65 9.82 11.71 4.45
CA ILE A 65 9.73 10.59 5.40
C ILE A 65 9.44 11.05 6.83
N LYS A 66 10.24 11.97 7.36
CA LYS A 66 10.08 12.45 8.75
C LYS A 66 8.81 13.30 8.92
N SER A 67 8.48 14.10 7.91
CA SER A 67 7.33 15.01 7.93
C SER A 67 5.99 14.26 7.81
N TYR A 68 6.02 13.08 7.18
CA TYR A 68 4.84 12.26 6.88
C TYR A 68 4.84 10.91 7.61
N GLU A 69 5.59 10.76 8.70
CA GLU A 69 5.64 9.50 9.47
C GLU A 69 4.23 9.06 9.93
N GLY A 70 3.41 9.98 10.43
CA GLY A 70 2.03 9.68 10.84
C GLY A 70 1.17 9.19 9.68
N TYR A 71 1.38 9.76 8.50
CA TYR A 71 0.70 9.36 7.27
C TYR A 71 1.13 7.97 6.82
N ILE A 72 2.44 7.67 6.83
CA ILE A 72 2.98 6.33 6.53
C ILE A 72 2.36 5.28 7.44
N ARG A 73 2.27 5.57 8.75
CA ARG A 73 1.62 4.67 9.72
C ARG A 73 0.14 4.45 9.41
N LYS A 74 -0.60 5.52 9.08
CA LYS A 74 -2.02 5.43 8.68
C LYS A 74 -2.21 4.55 7.44
N ALA A 75 -1.39 4.75 6.41
CA ALA A 75 -1.39 3.96 5.19
C ALA A 75 -1.12 2.47 5.47
N LEU A 76 -0.15 2.16 6.33
CA LEU A 76 0.13 0.79 6.76
C LEU A 76 -0.99 0.13 7.54
N MET A 77 -1.67 0.89 8.42
CA MET A 77 -2.86 0.38 9.11
C MET A 77 -3.98 0.08 8.13
N VAL A 78 -4.18 0.91 7.10
CA VAL A 78 -5.16 0.60 6.05
C VAL A 78 -4.79 -0.69 5.32
N ILE A 79 -3.51 -0.93 4.99
CA ILE A 79 -3.06 -2.20 4.42
C ILE A 79 -3.39 -3.38 5.37
N ASP A 80 -3.11 -3.26 6.66
CA ASP A 80 -3.48 -4.29 7.66
C ASP A 80 -4.99 -4.56 7.63
N ASP A 81 -5.81 -3.51 7.62
CA ASP A 81 -7.27 -3.63 7.58
C ASP A 81 -7.77 -4.27 6.28
N ILE A 82 -7.21 -3.90 5.10
CA ILE A 82 -7.50 -4.55 3.80
C ILE A 82 -7.24 -6.05 3.88
N LEU A 83 -6.14 -6.41 4.54
CA LEU A 83 -5.65 -7.78 4.61
C LEU A 83 -6.32 -8.61 5.72
N GLY A 84 -6.83 -7.96 6.77
CA GLY A 84 -7.43 -8.58 7.95
C GLY A 84 -8.96 -8.67 7.92
N ASP A 85 -9.63 -7.71 7.26
CA ASP A 85 -11.07 -7.57 7.27
C ASP A 85 -11.61 -7.75 5.83
N GLY A 86 -12.21 -8.90 5.54
CA GLY A 86 -12.83 -9.20 4.22
C GLY A 86 -14.10 -8.40 3.91
N LEU A 87 -14.18 -7.16 4.40
CA LEU A 87 -15.28 -6.22 4.26
C LEU A 87 -14.80 -4.94 3.55
N TYR A 88 -14.46 -5.08 2.27
CA TYR A 88 -13.99 -4.02 1.37
C TYR A 88 -14.76 -2.68 1.51
N VAL A 89 -16.08 -2.73 1.64
CA VAL A 89 -16.94 -1.53 1.73
C VAL A 89 -16.59 -0.62 2.93
N LYS A 90 -16.05 -1.18 4.02
CA LYS A 90 -15.64 -0.38 5.19
C LYS A 90 -14.26 0.27 5.02
N ILE A 91 -13.45 -0.23 4.09
CA ILE A 91 -12.05 0.14 3.93
C ILE A 91 -11.87 1.17 2.82
N GLU A 92 -12.67 1.09 1.75
CA GLU A 92 -12.68 2.05 0.64
C GLU A 92 -12.71 3.54 1.10
N PRO A 93 -13.54 3.97 2.06
CA PRO A 93 -13.51 5.36 2.55
C PRO A 93 -12.17 5.76 3.17
N ARG A 94 -11.45 4.81 3.80
CA ARG A 94 -10.15 5.06 4.42
C ARG A 94 -9.06 5.20 3.38
N ILE A 95 -9.11 4.41 2.31
CA ILE A 95 -8.20 4.52 1.16
C ILE A 95 -8.39 5.88 0.49
N VAL A 96 -9.64 6.26 0.18
CA VAL A 96 -9.95 7.57 -0.43
C VAL A 96 -9.44 8.71 0.46
N SER A 97 -9.58 8.61 1.78
CA SER A 97 -9.02 9.61 2.70
C SER A 97 -7.49 9.72 2.60
N VAL A 98 -6.79 8.58 2.47
CA VAL A 98 -5.33 8.54 2.32
C VAL A 98 -4.94 9.18 0.98
N GLU A 99 -5.56 8.79 -0.14
CA GLU A 99 -5.31 9.38 -1.46
C GLU A 99 -5.54 10.89 -1.50
N GLN A 100 -6.65 11.38 -0.95
CA GLN A 100 -6.93 12.82 -0.90
C GLN A 100 -5.85 13.59 -0.13
N GLU A 101 -5.35 13.03 0.97
CA GLU A 101 -4.31 13.65 1.77
C GLU A 101 -2.93 13.57 1.07
N PHE A 102 -2.67 12.52 0.27
CA PHE A 102 -1.50 12.47 -0.63
C PHE A 102 -1.53 13.60 -1.66
N TYR A 103 -2.66 13.81 -2.35
CA TYR A 103 -2.76 14.87 -3.36
C TYR A 103 -2.71 16.28 -2.77
N ARG A 104 -3.21 16.48 -1.55
CA ARG A 104 -3.19 17.80 -0.90
C ARG A 104 -1.79 18.22 -0.45
N ASN A 105 -0.94 17.27 -0.07
CA ASN A 105 0.29 17.57 0.68
C ASN A 105 1.58 17.07 0.02
N ILE A 106 1.50 16.04 -0.82
CA ILE A 106 2.68 15.24 -1.21
C ILE A 106 2.84 15.20 -2.74
N ALA A 107 1.78 14.91 -3.49
CA ALA A 107 1.85 14.60 -4.91
C ALA A 107 1.72 15.84 -5.82
N PRO A 108 2.34 15.83 -7.02
CA PRO A 108 2.23 16.92 -7.99
C PRO A 108 0.90 16.92 -8.78
N SER A 109 0.28 15.76 -9.06
CA SER A 109 -1.04 15.70 -9.70
C SER A 109 -1.75 14.34 -9.56
N GLN A 110 -3.09 14.37 -9.63
CA GLN A 110 -3.94 13.16 -9.61
C GLN A 110 -3.73 12.26 -10.84
N LYS A 111 -3.69 12.87 -12.03
CA LYS A 111 -3.58 12.13 -13.29
C LYS A 111 -2.33 11.24 -13.35
N GLN A 112 -1.18 11.73 -12.92
CA GLN A 112 0.07 10.95 -12.93
C GLN A 112 0.02 9.74 -11.99
N PHE A 113 -0.70 9.87 -10.87
CA PHE A 113 -0.92 8.75 -9.98
C PHE A 113 -1.83 7.70 -10.63
N ASP A 114 -2.96 8.13 -11.20
CA ASP A 114 -3.92 7.23 -11.84
C ASP A 114 -3.28 6.46 -13.02
N ASP A 115 -2.45 7.15 -13.82
CA ASP A 115 -1.69 6.54 -14.91
C ASP A 115 -0.74 5.45 -14.37
N ARG A 116 0.02 5.76 -13.31
CA ARG A 116 0.94 4.80 -12.68
C ARG A 116 0.20 3.61 -12.04
N LEU A 117 -0.89 3.87 -11.33
CA LEU A 117 -1.72 2.82 -10.73
C LEU A 117 -2.30 1.89 -11.80
N THR A 118 -2.80 2.46 -12.91
CA THR A 118 -3.30 1.71 -14.05
C THR A 118 -2.22 0.80 -14.65
N GLU A 119 -0.98 1.31 -14.79
CA GLU A 119 0.15 0.53 -15.27
C GLU A 119 0.49 -0.64 -14.33
N GLU A 120 0.55 -0.40 -13.01
CA GLU A 120 0.83 -1.46 -12.03
C GLU A 120 -0.28 -2.52 -12.00
N ILE A 121 -1.56 -2.13 -12.05
CA ILE A 121 -2.68 -3.08 -12.13
C ILE A 121 -2.60 -3.92 -13.40
N ARG A 122 -2.23 -3.33 -14.55
CA ARG A 122 -2.04 -4.10 -15.80
C ARG A 122 -0.97 -5.18 -15.67
N LYS A 123 0.12 -4.90 -14.95
CA LYS A 123 1.17 -5.89 -14.65
C LYS A 123 0.68 -7.03 -13.75
N LEU A 124 -0.39 -6.81 -12.97
CA LEU A 124 -0.97 -7.86 -12.13
C LEU A 124 -1.90 -8.80 -12.93
N ILE A 125 -2.57 -8.32 -13.96
CA ILE A 125 -3.58 -9.09 -14.72
C ILE A 125 -2.94 -9.97 -15.82
N ILE A 126 -1.79 -9.55 -16.33
CA ILE A 126 -1.00 -10.25 -17.38
C ILE A 126 0.05 -11.15 -16.73
#